data_AF-A0A0K9YSL7-F1
#
_entry.id   AF-A0A0K9YSL7-F1
#
_cell.length_a   1.000
_cell.length_b   1.000
_cell.length_c   1.000
_cell.angle_alpha   90.00
_cell.angle_beta   90.00
_cell.angle_gamma   90.00
#
_symmetry.space_group_name_H-M   'P 1'
#
loop_
_entity.id
_entity.type
_entity.pdbx_description
1 polymer ?
#
loop_
_entity_poly.entity_id
_entity_poly.type
_entity_poly.pdbx_seq_one_letter_code
_entity_poly.pdbx_strand_id
1 'polypeptide(L)'
;MERKLLGQVGVDSGQLVIIDPCYIESEWQGRESVLGVDFWGQGQEKIFNLLNCEGIQIDRIGGKCRVITSDAEAMMKRIKLLSEDIKQKIVTAPYTDSTYDKVCDITLTEDQGGQLHFKMGHAGLGVAFHSGLGDGIYDVYATYKDIEGWGKRIVKVEIELLDDEHLEEINERFGMK
;
A
#
# COMPACT_ATOMS: atom_id res chain seq x y z
N MET A 1 4.38 32.30 -10.88
CA MET A 1 4.00 31.19 -9.98
C MET A 1 5.24 30.88 -9.15
N GLU A 2 5.10 30.65 -7.86
CA GLU A 2 6.23 30.39 -6.95
C GLU A 2 6.12 28.97 -6.42
N ARG A 3 7.11 28.09 -6.70
CA ARG A 3 7.21 26.75 -6.11
C ARG A 3 8.01 26.85 -4.81
N LYS A 4 7.53 26.24 -3.73
CA LYS A 4 8.20 26.21 -2.43
C LYS A 4 8.08 24.83 -1.79
N LEU A 5 9.15 24.37 -1.15
CA LEU A 5 9.12 23.22 -0.26
C LEU A 5 8.17 23.51 0.91
N LEU A 6 7.13 22.70 1.06
CA LEU A 6 6.22 22.74 2.20
C LEU A 6 6.77 21.99 3.39
N GLY A 7 7.43 20.86 3.14
CA GLY A 7 7.95 19.97 4.15
C GLY A 7 8.27 18.60 3.56
N GLN A 8 8.38 17.60 4.42
CA GLN A 8 8.74 16.24 4.05
C GLN A 8 7.76 15.24 4.65
N VAL A 9 7.56 14.11 3.98
CA VAL A 9 6.77 12.99 4.49
C VAL A 9 7.65 11.74 4.58
N GLY A 10 7.69 11.13 5.77
CA GLY A 10 8.36 9.85 5.99
C GLY A 10 7.43 8.69 5.65
N VAL A 11 7.96 7.65 5.02
CA VAL A 11 7.23 6.46 4.58
C VAL A 11 7.96 5.21 5.01
N ASP A 12 7.22 4.28 5.64
CA ASP A 12 7.70 2.98 6.16
C ASP A 12 6.85 1.80 5.65
N SER A 13 5.75 2.09 4.95
CA SER A 13 4.84 1.09 4.37
C SER A 13 4.99 0.96 2.86
N GLY A 14 5.90 1.73 2.26
CA GLY A 14 5.96 2.00 0.82
C GLY A 14 4.71 2.67 0.22
N GLN A 15 3.85 3.29 1.04
CA GLN A 15 2.53 3.79 0.60
C GLN A 15 2.17 5.13 1.24
N LEU A 16 1.45 5.96 0.49
CA LEU A 16 0.94 7.26 0.93
C LEU A 16 -0.55 7.39 0.65
N VAL A 17 -1.22 8.23 1.44
CA VAL A 17 -2.64 8.56 1.28
C VAL A 17 -2.81 10.08 1.37
N ILE A 18 -3.51 10.66 0.39
CA ILE A 18 -4.05 12.02 0.46
C ILE A 18 -5.51 11.91 0.88
N ILE A 19 -5.85 12.49 2.03
CA ILE A 19 -7.16 12.38 2.66
C ILE A 19 -7.51 13.69 3.38
N ASP A 20 -8.79 14.04 3.41
CA ASP A 20 -9.27 15.14 4.25
C ASP A 20 -9.17 14.75 5.74
N PRO A 21 -8.50 15.55 6.59
CA PRO A 21 -8.36 15.26 8.01
C PRO A 21 -9.69 14.99 8.75
N CYS A 22 -10.80 15.59 8.33
CA CYS A 22 -12.12 15.36 8.94
C CYS A 22 -12.60 13.91 8.79
N TYR A 23 -12.09 13.18 7.81
CA TYR A 23 -12.44 11.77 7.60
C TYR A 23 -11.53 10.78 8.32
N ILE A 24 -10.43 11.24 8.92
CA ILE A 24 -9.54 10.34 9.67
C ILE A 24 -10.29 9.73 10.86
N GLU A 25 -11.02 10.52 11.64
CA GLU A 25 -11.73 9.99 12.82
C GLU A 25 -13.03 9.26 12.45
N SER A 26 -13.71 9.71 11.39
CA SER A 26 -15.05 9.21 11.03
C SER A 26 -15.00 8.00 10.08
N GLU A 27 -14.03 7.93 9.19
CA GLU A 27 -13.95 6.94 8.12
C GLU A 27 -12.76 5.98 8.26
N TRP A 28 -11.68 6.35 8.96
CA TRP A 28 -10.55 5.44 9.15
C TRP A 28 -10.94 4.28 10.07
N GLN A 29 -10.82 3.06 9.53
CA GLN A 29 -11.21 1.83 10.21
C GLN A 29 -9.97 1.06 10.68
N GLY A 30 -9.97 0.66 11.95
CA GLY A 30 -8.94 -0.19 12.55
C GLY A 30 -9.03 -1.66 12.12
N ARG A 31 -8.16 -2.49 12.69
CA ARG A 31 -8.04 -3.93 12.39
C ARG A 31 -8.97 -4.80 13.26
N GLU A 32 -10.24 -4.42 13.37
CA GLU A 32 -11.18 -5.07 14.29
C GLU A 32 -11.67 -6.42 13.76
N SER A 33 -11.90 -6.54 12.44
CA SER A 33 -12.41 -7.77 11.82
C SER A 33 -11.35 -8.44 10.96
N VAL A 34 -10.90 -9.63 11.37
CA VAL A 34 -10.04 -10.48 10.53
C VAL A 34 -10.89 -11.22 9.52
N LEU A 35 -10.64 -10.99 8.23
CA LEU A 35 -11.36 -11.58 7.10
C LEU A 35 -10.61 -12.76 6.48
N GLY A 36 -9.32 -12.90 6.76
CA GLY A 36 -8.51 -13.94 6.14
C GLY A 36 -7.03 -13.86 6.46
N VAL A 37 -6.24 -14.45 5.58
CA VAL A 37 -4.78 -14.54 5.71
C VAL A 37 -4.13 -14.17 4.39
N ASP A 38 -3.23 -13.20 4.45
CA ASP A 38 -2.27 -12.92 3.39
C ASP A 38 -1.01 -13.74 3.65
N PHE A 39 -0.43 -14.32 2.60
CA PHE A 39 0.86 -15.00 2.66
C PHE A 39 1.72 -14.72 1.44
N TRP A 40 3.04 -14.65 1.66
CA TRP A 40 4.02 -14.41 0.62
C TRP A 40 5.40 -14.99 0.97
N GLY A 41 6.27 -15.10 -0.02
CA GLY A 41 7.67 -15.51 0.16
C GLY A 41 8.13 -16.60 -0.81
N GLN A 42 9.26 -17.24 -0.48
CA GLN A 42 9.96 -18.17 -1.39
C GLN A 42 9.11 -19.39 -1.79
N GLY A 43 8.26 -19.86 -0.88
CA GLY A 43 7.40 -21.02 -1.12
C GLY A 43 6.01 -20.70 -1.67
N GLN A 44 5.73 -19.43 -1.98
CA GLN A 44 4.37 -18.93 -2.22
C GLN A 44 3.64 -19.74 -3.29
N GLU A 45 4.29 -19.98 -4.43
CA GLU A 45 3.69 -20.76 -5.53
C GLU A 45 3.39 -22.20 -5.15
N LYS A 46 4.26 -22.83 -4.34
CA LYS A 46 4.02 -24.22 -3.92
C LYS A 46 2.85 -24.30 -2.95
N ILE A 47 2.78 -23.38 -1.97
CA ILE A 47 1.66 -23.33 -1.04
C ILE A 47 0.35 -23.00 -1.76
N PHE A 48 0.38 -22.04 -2.69
CA PHE A 48 -0.76 -21.71 -3.54
C PHE A 48 -1.31 -22.97 -4.23
N ASN A 49 -0.44 -23.74 -4.90
CA ASN A 49 -0.85 -24.94 -5.61
C ASN A 49 -1.39 -26.03 -4.67
N LEU A 50 -0.76 -26.24 -3.50
CA LEU A 50 -1.22 -27.23 -2.51
C LEU A 50 -2.62 -26.90 -1.99
N LEU A 51 -2.84 -25.67 -1.55
CA LEU A 51 -4.14 -25.24 -1.03
C LEU A 51 -5.22 -25.24 -2.13
N ASN A 52 -4.87 -24.84 -3.36
CA ASN A 52 -5.81 -24.85 -4.49
C ASN A 52 -6.21 -26.29 -4.89
N CYS A 53 -5.29 -27.26 -4.83
CA CYS A 53 -5.59 -28.68 -5.03
C CYS A 53 -6.58 -29.25 -4.00
N GLU A 54 -6.66 -28.64 -2.82
CA GLU A 54 -7.60 -28.99 -1.77
C GLU A 54 -8.94 -28.25 -1.89
N GLY A 55 -9.11 -27.43 -2.93
CA GLY A 55 -10.33 -26.67 -3.20
C GLY A 55 -10.44 -25.36 -2.41
N ILE A 56 -9.37 -24.89 -1.78
CA ILE A 56 -9.34 -23.58 -1.13
C ILE A 56 -9.18 -22.50 -2.19
N GLN A 57 -10.08 -21.51 -2.21
CA GLN A 57 -9.98 -20.36 -3.09
C GLN A 57 -8.92 -19.39 -2.58
N ILE A 58 -8.07 -18.92 -3.50
CA ILE A 58 -6.92 -18.07 -3.18
C ILE A 58 -6.82 -16.97 -4.23
N ASP A 59 -6.82 -15.72 -3.78
CA ASP A 59 -6.64 -14.55 -4.64
C ASP A 59 -5.16 -14.16 -4.73
N ARG A 60 -4.75 -13.60 -5.87
CA ARG A 60 -3.41 -13.04 -6.07
C ARG A 60 -3.51 -11.52 -6.11
N ILE A 61 -2.80 -10.87 -5.21
CA ILE A 61 -2.89 -9.42 -5.03
C ILE A 61 -1.47 -8.93 -4.81
N GLY A 62 -0.90 -8.11 -5.70
CA GLY A 62 0.30 -7.36 -5.34
C GLY A 62 1.52 -8.17 -4.90
N GLY A 63 1.77 -9.31 -5.55
CA GLY A 63 2.87 -10.21 -5.19
C GLY A 63 2.61 -11.11 -3.98
N LYS A 64 1.47 -10.99 -3.29
CA LYS A 64 1.02 -11.89 -2.22
C LYS A 64 -0.18 -12.75 -2.65
N CYS A 65 -0.47 -13.77 -1.86
CA CYS A 65 -1.64 -14.61 -1.98
C CYS A 65 -2.57 -14.40 -0.77
N ARG A 66 -3.89 -14.39 -1.01
CA ARG A 66 -4.90 -14.16 0.03
C ARG A 66 -5.87 -15.32 0.10
N VAL A 67 -6.14 -15.77 1.33
CA VAL A 67 -7.20 -16.75 1.62
C VAL A 67 -8.26 -16.07 2.49
N ILE A 68 -9.49 -16.00 2.00
CA ILE A 68 -10.64 -15.55 2.81
C ILE A 68 -11.11 -16.71 3.68
N THR A 69 -11.18 -16.49 4.98
CA THR A 69 -11.57 -17.53 5.95
C THR A 69 -12.06 -16.90 7.26
N SER A 70 -13.05 -17.52 7.89
CA SER A 70 -13.48 -17.14 9.25
C SER A 70 -12.52 -17.59 10.34
N ASP A 71 -11.61 -18.53 10.05
CA ASP A 71 -10.60 -19.03 10.99
C ASP A 71 -9.18 -18.77 10.44
N ALA A 72 -8.77 -17.51 10.58
CA ALA A 72 -7.45 -17.06 10.13
C ALA A 72 -6.32 -17.70 10.95
N GLU A 73 -6.52 -17.95 12.24
CA GLU A 73 -5.49 -18.54 13.10
C GLU A 73 -5.16 -19.97 12.70
N ALA A 74 -6.19 -20.81 12.46
CA ALA A 74 -5.98 -22.16 11.95
C ALA A 74 -5.32 -22.15 10.58
N MET A 75 -5.73 -21.24 9.68
CA MET A 75 -5.15 -21.11 8.35
C MET A 75 -3.67 -20.68 8.40
N MET A 76 -3.32 -19.71 9.24
CA MET A 76 -1.92 -19.29 9.42
C MET A 76 -1.05 -20.44 9.95
N LYS A 77 -1.53 -21.17 10.97
CA LYS A 77 -0.83 -22.36 11.50
C LYS A 77 -0.62 -23.41 10.40
N ARG A 78 -1.64 -23.63 9.58
CA ARG A 78 -1.58 -24.57 8.46
C ARG A 78 -0.55 -24.15 7.42
N ILE A 79 -0.58 -22.91 6.96
CA ILE A 79 0.38 -22.38 5.98
C ILE A 79 1.80 -22.52 6.52
N LYS A 80 2.00 -22.25 7.82
CA LYS A 80 3.30 -22.42 8.47
C LYS A 80 3.78 -23.88 8.43
N LEU A 81 2.93 -24.84 8.78
CA LEU A 81 3.27 -26.27 8.69
C LEU A 81 3.65 -26.68 7.25
N LEU A 82 2.86 -26.26 6.27
CA LEU A 82 3.17 -26.51 4.85
C LEU A 82 4.52 -25.90 4.45
N SER A 83 4.85 -24.70 4.97
CA SER A 83 6.13 -24.04 4.70
C SER A 83 7.34 -24.81 5.27
N GLU A 84 7.16 -25.44 6.44
CA GLU A 84 8.18 -26.27 7.10
C GLU A 84 8.41 -27.56 6.31
N ASP A 85 7.33 -28.21 5.84
CA ASP A 85 7.39 -29.43 5.03
C ASP A 85 8.15 -29.22 3.71
N ILE A 86 7.87 -28.10 3.02
CA ILE A 86 8.56 -27.77 1.77
C ILE A 86 9.93 -27.11 1.99
N LYS A 87 10.31 -26.83 3.25
CA LYS A 87 11.56 -26.17 3.66
C LYS A 87 11.77 -24.82 2.97
N GLN A 88 10.72 -24.02 2.83
CA GLN A 88 10.80 -22.69 2.23
C GLN A 88 10.18 -21.63 3.14
N LYS A 89 10.76 -20.44 3.12
CA LYS A 89 10.31 -19.33 3.97
C LYS A 89 9.01 -18.73 3.43
N ILE A 90 8.04 -18.59 4.33
CA ILE A 90 6.76 -17.94 4.10
C ILE A 90 6.49 -17.00 5.25
N VAL A 91 5.97 -15.83 4.91
CA VAL A 91 5.40 -14.87 5.86
C VAL A 91 3.89 -14.94 5.73
N THR A 92 3.20 -14.86 6.86
CA THR A 92 1.74 -14.80 6.93
C THR A 92 1.32 -13.59 7.75
N ALA A 93 0.29 -12.88 7.33
CA ALA A 93 -0.32 -11.80 8.09
C ALA A 93 -1.86 -11.92 8.04
N PRO A 94 -2.57 -11.53 9.12
CA PRO A 94 -4.02 -11.44 9.07
C PRO A 94 -4.43 -10.37 8.05
N TYR A 95 -5.40 -10.70 7.21
CA TYR A 95 -6.09 -9.73 6.36
C TYR A 95 -7.37 -9.28 7.05
N THR A 96 -7.64 -7.98 7.04
CA THR A 96 -8.77 -7.35 7.75
C THR A 96 -9.57 -6.43 6.83
N ASP A 97 -10.66 -5.90 7.35
CA ASP A 97 -11.45 -4.84 6.70
C ASP A 97 -10.94 -3.42 6.98
N SER A 98 -9.76 -3.29 7.60
CA SER A 98 -9.17 -2.01 7.98
C SER A 98 -8.89 -1.09 6.78
N THR A 99 -8.87 0.21 7.02
CA THR A 99 -8.49 1.18 5.98
C THR A 99 -7.06 0.97 5.50
N TYR A 100 -6.16 0.53 6.38
CA TYR A 100 -4.78 0.20 6.00
C TYR A 100 -4.73 -0.93 4.97
N ASP A 101 -5.48 -2.01 5.17
CA ASP A 101 -5.47 -3.14 4.24
C ASP A 101 -6.12 -2.77 2.90
N LYS A 102 -7.16 -1.91 2.91
CA LYS A 102 -7.75 -1.33 1.69
C LYS A 102 -6.73 -0.48 0.93
N VAL A 103 -5.91 0.31 1.63
CA VAL A 103 -4.82 1.09 1.03
C VAL A 103 -3.78 0.16 0.40
N CYS A 104 -3.36 -0.90 1.08
CA CYS A 104 -2.51 -1.94 0.50
C CYS A 104 -3.10 -2.54 -0.78
N ASP A 105 -4.38 -2.89 -0.76
CA ASP A 105 -5.04 -3.52 -1.90
C ASP A 105 -5.10 -2.58 -3.12
N ILE A 106 -5.23 -1.27 -2.91
CA ILE A 106 -5.22 -0.25 -3.98
C ILE A 106 -3.81 -0.04 -4.52
N THR A 107 -2.83 0.13 -3.64
CA THR A 107 -1.46 0.53 -4.01
C THR A 107 -0.62 -0.60 -4.58
N LEU A 108 -0.98 -1.86 -4.31
CA LEU A 108 -0.28 -3.02 -4.84
C LEU A 108 -0.86 -3.53 -6.18
N THR A 109 -1.73 -2.75 -6.82
CA THR A 109 -2.19 -2.99 -8.19
C THR A 109 -1.12 -2.57 -9.20
N GLU A 110 -1.32 -2.91 -10.49
CA GLU A 110 -0.43 -2.49 -11.58
C GLU A 110 -0.37 -0.96 -11.73
N ASP A 111 -1.47 -0.27 -11.42
CA ASP A 111 -1.56 1.20 -11.47
C ASP A 111 -0.83 1.87 -10.28
N GLN A 112 -0.40 1.07 -9.30
CA GLN A 112 0.31 1.51 -8.08
C GLN A 112 -0.44 2.55 -7.24
N GLY A 113 -1.74 2.72 -7.45
CA GLY A 113 -2.55 3.70 -6.74
C GLY A 113 -3.99 3.76 -7.23
N GLY A 114 -4.81 4.55 -6.56
CA GLY A 114 -6.22 4.67 -6.88
C GLY A 114 -7.07 5.32 -5.80
N GLN A 115 -8.39 5.32 -6.05
CA GLN A 115 -9.38 5.93 -5.19
C GLN A 115 -9.65 5.09 -3.94
N LEU A 116 -9.41 5.67 -2.77
CA LEU A 116 -9.94 5.17 -1.51
C LEU A 116 -11.40 5.65 -1.37
N HIS A 117 -12.32 4.72 -1.17
CA HIS A 117 -13.76 4.99 -1.09
C HIS A 117 -14.23 5.13 0.36
N PHE A 118 -15.29 5.90 0.57
CA PHE A 118 -15.97 5.98 1.87
C PHE A 118 -16.52 4.61 2.29
N LYS A 119 -16.86 4.44 3.58
CA LYS A 119 -17.49 3.19 4.08
C LYS A 119 -18.76 2.79 3.31
N MET A 120 -19.50 3.77 2.79
CA MET A 120 -20.70 3.56 1.96
C MET A 120 -20.39 3.15 0.52
N GLY A 121 -19.11 3.08 0.13
CA GLY A 121 -18.65 2.59 -1.17
C GLY A 121 -18.57 3.63 -2.28
N HIS A 122 -18.95 4.89 -2.06
CA HIS A 122 -18.76 5.95 -3.05
C HIS A 122 -17.36 6.60 -2.96
N ALA A 123 -16.91 7.19 -4.06
CA ALA A 123 -15.61 7.85 -4.15
C ALA A 123 -15.52 9.12 -3.28
N GLY A 124 -14.29 9.55 -3.01
CA GLY A 124 -13.99 10.85 -2.39
C GLY A 124 -13.36 10.80 -1.00
N LEU A 125 -13.14 9.61 -0.41
CA LEU A 125 -12.49 9.52 0.92
C LEU A 125 -11.03 9.96 0.83
N GLY A 126 -10.29 9.43 -0.15
CA GLY A 126 -8.91 9.82 -0.39
C GLY A 126 -8.32 9.16 -1.63
N VAL A 127 -7.04 9.41 -1.88
CA VAL A 127 -6.28 8.77 -2.95
C VAL A 127 -5.06 8.11 -2.33
N ALA A 128 -4.90 6.81 -2.58
CA ALA A 128 -3.76 6.02 -2.11
C ALA A 128 -2.81 5.74 -3.28
N PHE A 129 -1.51 5.73 -3.01
CA PHE A 129 -0.50 5.39 -4.02
C PHE A 129 0.79 4.86 -3.40
N HIS A 130 1.55 4.09 -4.18
CA HIS A 130 2.87 3.57 -3.82
C HIS A 130 3.90 4.71 -3.83
N SER A 131 4.81 4.73 -2.86
CA SER A 131 5.83 5.78 -2.74
C SER A 131 7.10 5.42 -3.50
N GLY A 132 7.12 5.59 -4.82
CA GLY A 132 8.33 5.41 -5.63
C GLY A 132 8.97 4.02 -5.43
N LEU A 133 10.16 3.98 -4.82
CA LEU A 133 10.89 2.74 -4.52
C LEU A 133 10.58 2.13 -3.13
N GLY A 134 9.63 2.71 -2.39
CA GLY A 134 9.17 2.21 -1.11
C GLY A 134 9.45 3.17 0.05
N ASP A 135 10.18 2.68 1.05
CA ASP A 135 10.41 3.40 2.29
C ASP A 135 11.42 4.54 2.10
N GLY A 136 11.21 5.66 2.79
CA GLY A 136 12.06 6.83 2.64
C GLY A 136 11.46 8.12 3.20
N ILE A 137 12.08 9.24 2.84
CA ILE A 137 11.60 10.59 3.15
C ILE A 137 11.47 11.34 1.83
N TYR A 138 10.27 11.86 1.56
CA TYR A 138 9.96 12.52 0.29
C TYR A 138 9.57 13.98 0.50
N ASP A 139 10.07 14.85 -0.37
CA ASP A 139 9.77 16.27 -0.34
C ASP A 139 8.37 16.56 -0.90
N VAL A 140 7.65 17.44 -0.21
CA VAL A 140 6.33 17.92 -0.61
C VAL A 140 6.44 19.38 -1.01
N TYR A 141 6.09 19.68 -2.24
CA TYR A 141 6.16 21.02 -2.81
C TYR A 141 4.77 21.60 -3.05
N ALA A 142 4.64 22.93 -2.93
CA ALA A 142 3.46 23.64 -3.36
C ALA A 142 3.79 24.75 -4.36
N THR A 143 2.91 24.94 -5.32
CA THR A 143 2.92 26.09 -6.22
C THR A 143 1.88 27.11 -5.75
N TYR A 144 2.30 28.36 -5.62
CA TYR A 144 1.44 29.48 -5.21
C TYR A 144 1.12 30.42 -6.38
N LYS A 145 -0.09 30.97 -6.33
CA LYS A 145 -0.55 32.10 -7.17
C LYS A 145 -1.26 33.13 -6.32
N ASP A 146 -1.18 34.38 -6.72
CA ASP A 146 -2.10 35.41 -6.23
C ASP A 146 -3.39 35.31 -7.04
N ILE A 147 -4.52 35.15 -6.35
CA ILE A 147 -5.84 35.05 -6.97
C ILE A 147 -6.59 36.33 -6.63
N GLU A 148 -7.02 37.06 -7.65
CA GLU A 148 -7.73 38.32 -7.49
C GLU A 148 -8.93 38.19 -6.53
N GLY A 149 -8.96 39.04 -5.50
CA GLY A 149 -9.99 39.02 -4.45
C GLY A 149 -9.78 37.99 -3.33
N TRP A 150 -8.87 37.03 -3.50
CA TRP A 150 -8.61 35.97 -2.51
C TRP A 150 -7.19 36.03 -1.93
N GLY A 151 -6.24 36.66 -2.63
CA GLY A 151 -4.84 36.74 -2.24
C GLY A 151 -4.03 35.49 -2.60
N LYS A 152 -2.84 35.35 -2.00
CA LYS A 152 -1.95 34.20 -2.22
C LYS A 152 -2.62 32.87 -1.82
N ARG A 153 -2.67 31.90 -2.74
CA ARG A 153 -3.22 30.55 -2.54
C ARG A 153 -2.31 29.49 -3.14
N ILE A 154 -2.31 28.31 -2.52
CA ILE A 154 -1.75 27.09 -3.11
C ILE A 154 -2.69 26.68 -4.25
N VAL A 155 -2.12 26.40 -5.42
CA VAL A 155 -2.86 25.96 -6.61
C VAL A 155 -2.44 24.59 -7.12
N LYS A 156 -1.34 24.04 -6.57
CA LYS A 156 -0.82 22.71 -6.88
C LYS A 156 0.01 22.23 -5.70
N VAL A 157 -0.14 20.95 -5.35
CA VAL A 157 0.75 20.23 -4.43
C VAL A 157 1.33 19.06 -5.21
N GLU A 158 2.62 18.80 -5.03
CA GLU A 158 3.35 17.74 -5.69
C GLU A 158 4.24 17.04 -4.67
N ILE A 159 4.36 15.72 -4.79
CA ILE A 159 5.34 14.93 -4.04
C ILE A 159 6.30 14.37 -5.07
N GLU A 160 7.57 14.69 -4.94
CA GLU A 160 8.62 14.21 -5.84
C GLU A 160 9.15 12.90 -5.26
N LEU A 161 8.63 11.78 -5.77
CA LEU A 161 8.92 10.44 -5.25
C LEU A 161 10.25 9.89 -5.76
N LEU A 162 10.62 10.24 -6.99
CA LEU A 162 11.88 9.92 -7.62
C LEU A 162 12.22 11.09 -8.55
N ASP A 163 13.43 11.60 -8.45
CA ASP A 163 14.01 12.50 -9.44
C ASP A 163 15.15 11.80 -10.18
N ASP A 164 15.58 12.40 -11.29
CA ASP A 164 16.61 11.82 -12.16
C ASP A 164 17.96 11.65 -11.43
N GLU A 165 18.29 12.56 -10.49
CA GLU A 165 19.52 12.51 -9.71
C GLU A 165 19.52 11.30 -8.75
N HIS A 166 18.42 11.07 -8.03
CA HIS A 166 18.26 9.89 -7.18
C HIS A 166 18.28 8.59 -8.00
N LEU A 167 17.71 8.59 -9.21
CA LEU A 167 17.75 7.43 -10.10
C LEU A 167 19.19 7.14 -10.56
N GLU A 168 19.95 8.17 -10.93
CA GLU A 168 21.36 8.04 -11.28
C GLU A 168 22.19 7.48 -10.11
N GLU A 169 22.02 8.03 -8.90
CA GLU A 169 22.71 7.53 -7.70
C GLU A 169 22.40 6.06 -7.39
N ILE A 170 21.14 5.66 -7.52
CA ILE A 170 20.71 4.27 -7.31
C ILE A 170 21.33 3.36 -8.38
N ASN A 171 21.29 3.79 -9.65
CA ASN A 171 21.87 3.04 -10.75
C ASN A 171 23.38 2.85 -10.57
N GLU A 172 24.11 3.90 -10.19
CA GLU A 172 25.54 3.82 -9.87
C GLU A 172 25.82 2.88 -8.69
N ARG A 173 25.06 3.02 -7.60
CA ARG A 173 25.23 2.23 -6.38
C ARG A 173 25.01 0.74 -6.59
N PHE A 174 24.05 0.37 -7.43
CA PHE A 174 23.68 -1.03 -7.66
C PHE A 174 24.21 -1.59 -9.00
N GLY A 175 24.95 -0.79 -9.77
CA GLY A 175 25.49 -1.20 -11.07
C GLY A 175 24.41 -1.52 -12.11
N MET A 176 23.24 -0.90 -11.97
CA MET A 176 22.14 -1.03 -12.93
C MET A 176 22.38 -0.06 -14.08
N LYS A 177 22.37 -0.57 -15.31
CA LYS A 177 22.56 0.23 -16.55
C LYS A 177 21.22 0.55 -17.17
#